data_AF-A4K518-F1
#
_entry.id   AF-A4K518-F1
#
_cell.length_a   1.000
_cell.length_b   1.000
_cell.length_c   1.000
_cell.angle_alpha   90.00
_cell.angle_beta   90.00
_cell.angle_gamma   90.00
#
_symmetry.space_group_name_H-M   'P 1'
#
loop_
_entity.id
_entity.type
_entity.pdbx_description
1 polymer ?
#
loop_
_entity_poly.entity_id
_entity_poly.type
_entity_poly.pdbx_seq_one_letter_code
_entity_poly.pdbx_strand_id
1 'polypeptide(L)'
;WAWNAPSEFCLGKFDEPLDMSLFSFIGSPRINVTGQDVTIFYVDRLGYYPYIDSITGVTVNGGIPQKISLQDHLDKAKKDITFYMPVDN
;
A
#
# COMPACT_ATOMS: atom_id res chain seq x y z
N TRP A 1 -0.91 2.87 19.51
CA TRP A 1 0.07 3.65 18.73
C TRP A 1 0.80 2.67 17.80
N ALA A 2 1.20 3.12 16.60
CA ALA A 2 1.47 2.22 15.48
C ALA A 2 2.89 2.33 14.94
N TRP A 3 3.46 1.20 14.51
CA TRP A 3 4.71 1.11 13.77
C TRP A 3 4.40 0.69 12.33
N ASN A 4 4.88 1.43 11.35
CA ASN A 4 4.74 1.05 9.95
C ASN A 4 6.01 1.34 9.16
N ALA A 5 7.06 0.58 9.45
CA ALA A 5 8.36 0.67 8.80
C ALA A 5 8.81 -0.73 8.36
N PRO A 6 9.67 -0.84 7.32
CA PRO A 6 10.11 -2.13 6.80
C PRO A 6 11.23 -2.74 7.67
N SER A 7 10.94 -2.96 8.95
CA SER A 7 11.88 -3.43 9.98
C SER A 7 12.42 -4.84 9.75
N GLU A 8 11.75 -5.64 8.93
CA GLU A 8 12.24 -6.95 8.50
C GLU A 8 13.58 -6.88 7.75
N PHE A 9 13.95 -5.72 7.17
CA PHE A 9 15.27 -5.54 6.59
C PHE A 9 16.38 -5.46 7.65
N CYS A 10 16.07 -5.03 8.88
CA CYS A 10 17.06 -4.99 9.98
C CYS A 10 17.50 -6.41 10.34
N LEU A 11 16.52 -7.29 10.56
CA LEU A 11 16.79 -8.72 10.79
C LEU A 11 17.45 -9.37 9.57
N GLY A 12 16.89 -9.18 8.38
CA GLY A 12 17.39 -9.86 7.18
C GLY A 12 18.79 -9.44 6.70
N LYS A 13 19.21 -8.19 6.96
CA LYS A 13 20.50 -7.65 6.49
C LYS A 13 21.58 -7.62 7.58
N PHE A 14 21.18 -7.40 8.83
CA PHE A 14 22.11 -7.15 9.94
C PHE A 14 21.99 -8.16 11.07
N ASP A 15 21.02 -9.08 11.03
CA ASP A 15 20.69 -10.01 12.13
C ASP A 15 20.30 -9.30 13.43
N GLU A 16 19.81 -8.06 13.31
CA GLU A 16 19.43 -7.20 14.43
C GLU A 16 17.90 -7.00 14.44
N PRO A 17 17.14 -7.82 15.20
CA PRO A 17 15.70 -7.61 15.36
C PRO A 17 15.43 -6.35 16.20
N LEU A 18 14.45 -5.55 15.79
CA LEU A 18 14.01 -4.38 16.55
C LEU A 18 12.93 -4.79 17.56
N ASP A 19 13.06 -4.30 18.80
CA ASP A 19 12.00 -4.44 19.81
C ASP A 19 10.81 -3.53 19.45
N MET A 20 9.70 -4.16 19.07
CA MET A 20 8.45 -3.49 18.75
C MET A 20 7.36 -3.75 19.82
N SER A 21 7.72 -4.33 20.97
CA SER A 21 6.78 -4.75 22.03
C SER A 21 5.95 -3.63 22.63
N LEU A 22 6.49 -2.42 22.58
CA LEU A 22 5.77 -1.23 22.99
C LEU A 22 4.52 -1.16 22.04
N PHE A 23 4.64 -1.30 20.70
CA PHE A 23 3.63 -0.86 19.71
C PHE A 23 2.33 -1.67 19.74
N SER A 24 1.18 -0.98 19.65
CA SER A 24 -0.15 -1.64 19.63
C SER A 24 -0.54 -2.18 18.26
N PHE A 25 0.05 -1.64 17.19
CA PHE A 25 -0.19 -2.06 15.82
C PHE A 25 1.13 -2.07 15.06
N ILE A 26 1.39 -3.15 14.34
CA ILE A 26 2.65 -3.33 13.60
C ILE A 26 2.31 -3.62 12.13
N GLY A 27 2.89 -2.84 11.23
CA GLY A 27 2.76 -2.98 9.79
C GLY A 27 4.10 -2.80 9.08
N SER A 28 4.13 -3.16 7.80
CA SER A 28 5.25 -2.94 6.89
C SER A 28 4.72 -2.35 5.58
N PRO A 29 5.33 -1.28 5.04
CA PRO A 29 4.87 -0.67 3.80
C PRO A 29 5.19 -1.49 2.55
N ARG A 30 5.87 -2.64 2.67
CA ARG A 30 6.29 -3.46 1.52
C ARG A 30 5.11 -3.99 0.71
N ILE A 31 5.35 -4.17 -0.58
CA ILE A 31 4.31 -4.53 -1.57
C ILE A 31 3.73 -5.94 -1.39
N ASN A 32 4.49 -6.87 -0.83
CA ASN A 32 4.10 -8.28 -0.70
C ASN A 32 3.68 -8.68 0.73
N VAL A 33 3.46 -7.70 1.61
CA VAL A 33 3.04 -7.96 2.98
C VAL A 33 1.55 -7.61 3.11
N THR A 34 0.76 -8.57 3.59
CA THR A 34 -0.72 -8.49 3.66
C THR A 34 -1.19 -8.96 5.03
N GLY A 35 -2.45 -8.67 5.38
CA GLY A 35 -3.05 -9.14 6.63
C GLY A 35 -2.43 -8.53 7.89
N GLN A 36 -1.91 -7.31 7.78
CA GLN A 36 -1.30 -6.58 8.90
C GLN A 36 -2.32 -5.66 9.58
N ASP A 37 -2.03 -5.27 10.82
CA ASP A 37 -2.86 -4.32 11.58
C ASP A 37 -2.95 -2.94 10.91
N VAL A 38 -1.92 -2.57 10.15
CA VAL A 38 -1.83 -1.29 9.42
C VAL A 38 -1.46 -1.56 7.98
N THR A 39 -2.31 -1.12 7.05
CA THR A 39 -2.07 -1.19 5.60
C THR A 39 -1.89 0.21 5.04
N ILE A 40 -0.82 0.45 4.27
CA ILE A 40 -0.66 1.66 3.45
C ILE A 40 -0.88 1.30 1.99
N PHE A 41 -1.77 2.06 1.34
CA PHE A 41 -1.97 2.00 -0.10
C PHE A 41 -1.17 3.13 -0.77
N TYR A 42 -0.14 2.77 -1.54
CA TYR A 42 0.52 3.72 -2.44
C TYR A 42 -0.31 3.91 -3.72
N VAL A 43 0.06 4.93 -4.52
CA VAL A 43 -0.65 5.31 -5.76
C VAL A 43 -0.81 4.16 -6.75
N ASP A 44 0.11 3.20 -6.75
CA ASP A 44 0.11 2.01 -7.60
C ASP A 44 -0.61 0.80 -6.97
N ARG A 45 -1.11 0.94 -5.73
CA ARG A 45 -1.66 -0.16 -4.92
C ARG A 45 -3.15 -0.06 -4.61
N LEU A 46 -3.85 0.98 -5.06
CA LEU A 46 -5.30 1.13 -4.82
C LEU A 46 -6.04 1.65 -6.05
N GLY A 47 -6.72 0.72 -6.72
CA GLY A 47 -7.50 1.02 -7.91
C GLY A 47 -6.61 1.42 -9.08
N TYR A 48 -7.20 2.19 -9.99
CA TYR A 48 -6.49 2.87 -11.06
C TYR A 48 -6.34 4.34 -10.70
N TYR A 49 -5.35 4.69 -9.89
CA TYR A 49 -5.13 6.08 -9.50
C TYR A 49 -4.67 6.91 -10.71
N PRO A 50 -5.40 7.97 -11.11
CA PRO A 50 -5.02 8.81 -12.25
C PRO A 50 -3.96 9.83 -11.83
N TYR A 51 -2.85 9.91 -12.58
CA TYR A 51 -1.83 10.92 -12.36
C TYR A 51 -1.02 11.22 -13.64
N ILE A 52 -0.41 12.40 -13.67
CA ILE A 52 0.57 12.78 -14.68
C ILE A 52 1.93 12.71 -14.01
N ASP A 53 2.83 11.88 -14.54
CA ASP A 53 4.19 11.74 -14.02
C ASP A 53 4.92 13.08 -14.15
N SER A 54 5.45 13.59 -13.04
CA SER A 54 6.02 14.95 -12.98
C SER A 54 7.36 15.08 -13.71
N ILE A 55 8.06 13.98 -13.97
CA ILE A 55 9.38 13.98 -14.59
C ILE A 55 9.25 13.74 -16.10
N THR A 56 8.46 12.72 -16.47
CA THR A 56 8.30 12.25 -17.85
C THR A 56 7.10 12.87 -18.57
N GLY A 57 6.15 13.46 -17.83
CA GLY A 57 4.90 13.97 -18.38
C GLY A 57 3.91 12.87 -18.83
N VAL A 58 4.24 11.60 -18.59
CA VAL A 58 3.39 10.47 -19.00
C VAL A 58 2.07 10.51 -18.25
N THR A 59 0.98 10.39 -19.00
CA THR A 59 -0.38 10.30 -18.46
C THR A 59 -0.67 8.86 -18.08
N VAL A 60 -0.87 8.60 -16.79
CA VAL A 60 -1.22 7.27 -16.26
C VAL A 60 -2.69 7.26 -15.85
N ASN A 61 -3.42 6.21 -16.25
CA ASN A 61 -4.86 6.04 -15.96
C ASN A 61 -5.71 7.27 -16.32
N GLY A 62 -5.44 7.91 -17.46
CA GLY A 62 -6.15 9.13 -17.90
C GLY A 62 -5.67 10.44 -17.27
N GLY A 63 -4.72 10.38 -16.32
CA GLY A 63 -3.99 11.52 -15.75
C GLY A 63 -4.75 12.32 -14.71
N ILE A 64 -6.06 12.50 -14.91
CA ILE A 64 -6.94 13.27 -14.05
C ILE A 64 -8.25 12.51 -13.79
N PRO A 65 -8.90 12.67 -12.63
CA PRO A 65 -10.07 11.89 -12.24
C PRO A 65 -11.25 11.93 -13.23
N GLN A 66 -11.45 13.05 -13.93
CA GLN A 66 -12.54 13.22 -14.89
C GLN A 66 -12.36 12.43 -16.19
N LYS A 67 -11.18 11.85 -16.44
CA LYS A 67 -10.86 11.11 -17.68
C LYS A 67 -10.81 9.60 -17.51
N ILE A 68 -11.17 9.07 -16.34
CA ILE A 68 -11.15 7.63 -16.04
C ILE A 68 -12.55 7.13 -15.69
N SER A 69 -12.83 5.86 -16.02
CA SER A 69 -13.99 5.14 -15.51
C SER A 69 -13.88 4.98 -13.99
N LEU A 70 -14.79 5.62 -13.26
CA LEU A 70 -14.91 5.43 -11.81
C LEU A 70 -15.23 3.97 -11.47
N GLN A 71 -16.04 3.29 -12.29
CA GLN A 71 -16.41 1.90 -12.08
C GLN A 71 -15.17 1.00 -12.13
N ASP A 72 -14.32 1.16 -13.14
CA ASP A 72 -13.11 0.32 -13.28
C ASP A 72 -12.13 0.56 -12.13
N HIS A 73 -12.01 1.82 -11.68
CA HIS A 73 -11.22 2.17 -10.50
C HIS A 73 -11.72 1.46 -9.25
N LEU A 74 -13.04 1.49 -9.00
CA LEU A 74 -13.66 0.87 -7.83
C LEU A 74 -13.58 -0.67 -7.88
N ASP A 75 -13.78 -1.27 -9.05
CA ASP A 75 -13.68 -2.71 -9.24
C ASP A 75 -12.26 -3.22 -8.96
N LYS A 76 -11.24 -2.47 -9.39
CA LYS A 76 -9.86 -2.78 -9.05
C LYS A 76 -9.55 -2.49 -7.57
N ALA A 77 -10.00 -1.35 -7.03
CA ALA A 77 -9.77 -1.00 -5.64
C ALA A 77 -10.35 -2.06 -4.68
N LYS A 78 -11.53 -2.62 -4.99
CA LYS A 78 -12.11 -3.73 -4.23
C LYS A 78 -11.17 -4.94 -4.19
N LYS A 79 -10.61 -5.34 -5.33
CA LYS A 79 -9.67 -6.46 -5.41
C LYS A 79 -8.38 -6.16 -4.65
N ASP A 80 -7.84 -4.95 -4.78
CA ASP A 80 -6.63 -4.52 -4.09
C ASP A 80 -6.83 -4.51 -2.56
N ILE A 81 -7.97 -3.99 -2.08
CA ILE A 81 -8.31 -4.01 -0.65
C ILE A 81 -8.42 -5.46 -0.15
N THR A 82 -9.16 -6.32 -0.83
CA THR A 82 -9.27 -7.75 -0.44
C THR A 82 -7.92 -8.46 -0.45
N PHE A 83 -7.01 -8.08 -1.34
CA PHE A 83 -5.66 -8.66 -1.38
C PHE A 83 -4.82 -8.25 -0.15
N TYR A 84 -4.79 -6.95 0.18
CA TYR A 84 -3.98 -6.44 1.29
C TYR A 84 -4.62 -6.65 2.67
N MET A 85 -5.96 -6.65 2.73
CA MET A 85 -6.78 -6.78 3.94
C MET A 85 -7.77 -7.96 3.78
N PRO A 86 -7.28 -9.21 3.86
CA PRO A 86 -8.10 -10.40 3.58
C PRO A 86 -9.10 -10.76 4.68
N VAL A 87 -8.96 -10.19 5.88
CA VAL A 87 -9.84 -10.46 7.02
C VAL A 87 -10.74 -9.25 7.23
N ASP A 88 -12.04 -9.50 7.21
CA ASP A 88 -13.06 -8.53 7.62
C ASP A 88 -13.37 -8.81 9.11
N ASN A 89 -13.12 -7.83 9.97
CA ASN A 89 -13.27 -7.95 11.43
C ASN A 89 -14.63 -7.43 11.90
#